data_AF-A0A379GEC2-F1
#
_entry.id   AF-A0A379GEC2-F1
#
_cell.length_a   1.000
_cell.length_b   1.000
_cell.length_c   1.000
_cell.angle_alpha   90.00
_cell.angle_beta   90.00
_cell.angle_gamma   90.00
#
_symmetry.space_group_name_H-M   'P 1'
#
loop_
_entity.id
_entity.type
_entity.pdbx_description
1 polymer ?
#
loop_
_entity_poly.entity_id
_entity_poly.type
_entity_poly.pdbx_seq_one_letter_code
_entity_poly.pdbx_strand_id
1 'polypeptide(L)'
;MDEHKQRYVVKFYRPQRWSYSQIKEEHEFVLALKEAQVSVAAPIEVKGETVHLSNEGFYFALFPSIGGRAYETDNLFQLEEVGGH
;
A
#
# COMPACT_ATOMS: atom_id res chain seq x y z
N MET A 1 -23.12 0.23 -19.95
CA MET A 1 -22.30 -0.99 -20.09
C MET A 1 -20.89 -0.61 -19.67
N ASP A 2 -20.52 -1.06 -18.47
CA ASP A 2 -19.14 -1.28 -17.98
C ASP A 2 -18.22 -0.06 -17.82
N GLU A 3 -18.64 0.92 -17.01
CA GLU A 3 -17.80 2.06 -16.59
C GLU A 3 -16.99 1.80 -15.31
N HIS A 4 -16.81 0.55 -14.87
CA HIS A 4 -15.85 0.23 -13.81
C HIS A 4 -14.42 0.27 -14.35
N LYS A 5 -13.97 1.46 -14.75
CA LYS A 5 -12.53 1.79 -14.78
C LYS A 5 -12.05 1.81 -13.34
N GLN A 6 -11.81 0.62 -12.79
CA GLN A 6 -11.12 0.46 -11.52
C GLN A 6 -9.75 1.10 -11.72
N ARG A 7 -9.58 2.30 -11.16
CA ARG A 7 -8.30 2.97 -11.19
C ARG A 7 -7.40 2.22 -10.21
N TYR A 8 -6.12 2.17 -10.52
CA TYR A 8 -5.10 1.62 -9.64
C TYR A 8 -4.03 2.68 -9.47
N VAL A 9 -3.51 2.79 -8.25
CA VAL A 9 -2.36 3.64 -7.97
C VAL A 9 -1.16 2.76 -7.70
N VAL A 10 -0.04 3.13 -8.30
CA VAL A 10 1.24 2.46 -8.09
C VAL A 10 2.06 3.30 -7.12
N LYS A 11 2.52 2.69 -6.03
CA LYS A 11 3.41 3.33 -5.07
C LYS A 11 4.83 2.83 -5.33
N PHE A 12 5.72 3.75 -5.69
CA PHE A 12 7.15 3.46 -5.90
C PHE A 12 7.92 3.76 -4.62
N TYR A 13 8.63 2.77 -4.10
CA TYR A 13 9.46 2.89 -2.92
C TYR A 13 10.88 3.27 -3.33
N ARG A 14 11.51 4.13 -2.51
CA ARG A 14 12.89 4.57 -2.76
C ARG A 14 13.85 3.42 -2.47
N PRO A 15 14.65 2.97 -3.45
CA PRO A 15 15.66 1.95 -3.22
C PRO A 15 16.67 2.45 -2.17
N GLN A 16 17.19 1.54 -1.35
CA GLN A 16 18.11 1.78 -0.22
C GLN A 16 17.46 2.35 1.07
N ARG A 17 16.23 2.83 1.03
CA ARG A 17 15.51 3.27 2.26
C ARG A 17 14.62 2.18 2.84
N TRP A 18 14.09 1.31 1.98
CA TRP A 18 13.16 0.26 2.35
C TRP A 18 13.63 -1.07 1.80
N SER A 19 13.69 -2.08 2.66
CA SER A 19 13.95 -3.47 2.27
C SER A 19 12.64 -4.16 1.89
N TYR A 20 12.69 -5.13 0.99
CA TYR A 20 11.52 -5.93 0.59
C TYR A 20 10.73 -6.43 1.80
N SER A 21 11.41 -6.96 2.83
CA SER A 21 10.76 -7.46 4.05
C SER A 21 10.02 -6.37 4.84
N GLN A 22 10.55 -5.15 4.91
CA GLN A 22 9.88 -4.04 5.61
C GLN A 22 8.61 -3.60 4.87
N ILE A 23 8.68 -3.52 3.54
CA ILE A 23 7.51 -3.19 2.72
C ILE A 23 6.46 -4.30 2.85
N LYS A 24 6.89 -5.56 2.85
CA LYS A 24 6.01 -6.72 3.01
C LYS A 24 5.32 -6.73 4.37
N GLU A 25 6.04 -6.41 5.45
CA GLU A 25 5.45 -6.31 6.80
C GLU A 25 4.36 -5.23 6.86
N GLU A 26 4.61 -4.05 6.28
CA GLU A 26 3.59 -2.99 6.14
C GLU A 26 2.38 -3.49 5.34
N HIS A 27 2.62 -4.22 4.25
CA HIS A 27 1.55 -4.80 3.44
C HIS A 27 0.70 -5.82 4.21
N GLU A 28 1.33 -6.72 4.96
CA GLU A 28 0.64 -7.70 5.80
C GLU A 28 -0.19 -7.00 6.88
N PHE A 29 0.31 -5.93 7.47
CA PHE A 29 -0.45 -5.11 8.43
C PHE A 29 -1.70 -4.49 7.81
N VAL A 30 -1.57 -3.84 6.64
CA VAL A 30 -2.73 -3.22 5.96
C VAL A 30 -3.71 -4.28 5.44
N LEU A 31 -3.22 -5.46 5.02
CA LEU A 31 -4.07 -6.58 4.66
C LEU A 31 -4.87 -7.07 5.86
N ALA A 32 -4.24 -7.24 7.03
CA ALA A 32 -4.92 -7.63 8.26
C ALA A 32 -5.99 -6.60 8.68
N LEU A 33 -5.72 -5.29 8.52
CA LEU A 33 -6.72 -4.25 8.75
C LEU A 33 -7.91 -4.35 7.78
N LYS A 34 -7.66 -4.64 6.50
CA LYS A 34 -8.72 -4.88 5.51
C LYS A 34 -9.53 -6.13 5.86
N GLU A 35 -8.89 -7.20 6.31
CA GLU A 35 -9.57 -8.42 6.80
C GLU A 35 -10.43 -8.11 8.03
N ALA A 36 -9.97 -7.20 8.89
CA ALA A 36 -10.75 -6.66 10.01
C ALA A 36 -11.86 -5.67 9.59
N GLN A 37 -12.18 -5.58 8.29
CA GLN A 37 -13.19 -4.68 7.71
C GLN A 37 -12.92 -3.19 7.95
N VAL A 38 -11.66 -2.82 8.24
CA VAL A 38 -11.25 -1.42 8.30
C VAL A 38 -11.20 -0.87 6.88
N SER A 39 -11.71 0.34 6.70
CA SER A 39 -11.69 1.04 5.40
C SER A 39 -10.28 1.54 5.08
N VAL A 40 -9.39 0.61 4.72
CA VAL A 40 -8.01 0.90 4.32
C VAL A 40 -7.76 0.47 2.87
N ALA A 41 -6.85 1.17 2.20
CA ALA A 41 -6.39 0.79 0.87
C ALA A 41 -5.31 -0.31 0.99
N ALA A 42 -5.73 -1.57 1.00
CA ALA A 42 -4.77 -2.68 1.01
C ALA A 42 -4.07 -2.87 -0.34
N PRO A 43 -2.79 -3.29 -0.33
CA PRO A 43 -2.08 -3.61 -1.55
C PRO A 43 -2.75 -4.79 -2.26
N ILE A 44 -2.67 -4.78 -3.59
CA ILE A 44 -3.18 -5.82 -4.45
C ILE A 44 -2.09 -6.86 -4.60
N GLU A 45 -2.46 -8.10 -4.34
CA GLU A 45 -1.62 -9.23 -4.67
C GLU A 45 -1.65 -9.47 -6.17
N VAL A 46 -0.50 -9.31 -6.82
CA VAL A 46 -0.30 -9.59 -8.24
C VAL A 46 0.67 -10.76 -8.34
N LYS A 47 0.24 -11.88 -8.93
CA LYS A 47 1.04 -13.10 -9.04
C LYS A 47 1.51 -13.69 -7.68
N GLY A 48 0.71 -13.54 -6.62
CA GLY A 48 1.06 -14.08 -5.30
C GLY A 48 1.99 -13.19 -4.46
N GLU A 49 2.33 -11.99 -4.95
CA GLU A 49 3.13 -11.02 -4.23
C GLU A 49 2.46 -9.65 -4.24
N THR A 50 2.66 -8.87 -3.17
CA THR A 50 2.12 -7.50 -3.08
C THR A 50 3.19 -6.44 -3.39
N VAL A 51 4.46 -6.81 -3.29
CA VAL A 51 5.64 -5.98 -3.61
C VAL A 51 6.33 -6.57 -4.81
N HIS A 52 6.66 -5.72 -5.78
CA HIS A 52 7.36 -6.10 -7.00
C HIS A 52 8.62 -5.28 -7.18
N LEU A 53 9.60 -5.82 -7.90
CA LEU A 53 10.80 -5.11 -8.29
C LEU A 53 10.70 -4.69 -9.75
N SER A 54 10.80 -3.39 -10.02
CA SER A 54 10.91 -2.83 -11.37
C SER A 54 12.23 -3.23 -12.01
N ASN A 55 12.26 -3.28 -13.34
CA ASN A 55 13.48 -3.52 -14.11
C ASN A 55 14.59 -2.49 -13.82
N GLU A 56 14.23 -1.29 -13.38
CA GLU A 56 15.16 -0.23 -12.99
C GLU A 56 15.67 -0.35 -11.54
N GLY A 57 15.28 -1.40 -10.79
CA GLY A 57 15.74 -1.65 -9.42
C GLY A 57 14.93 -0.96 -8.31
N PHE A 58 13.68 -0.56 -8.60
CA PHE A 58 12.78 0.09 -7.64
C PHE A 58 11.73 -0.89 -7.15
N TYR A 59 11.48 -0.95 -5.84
CA TYR A 59 10.32 -1.69 -5.33
C TYR A 59 9.05 -0.89 -5.59
N PHE A 60 7.98 -1.56 -5.99
CA PHE A 60 6.68 -0.94 -6.19
C PHE A 60 5.54 -1.87 -5.77
N ALA A 61 4.40 -1.27 -5.46
CA ALA A 61 3.20 -1.97 -5.05
C ALA A 61 1.97 -1.35 -5.70
N LEU A 62 0.95 -2.17 -5.95
CA LEU A 62 -0.31 -1.74 -6.54
C LEU A 62 -1.37 -1.61 -5.46
N PHE A 63 -2.17 -0.55 -5.51
CA PHE A 63 -3.30 -0.33 -4.61
C PHE A 63 -4.55 -0.02 -5.43
N PRO A 64 -5.74 -0.46 -4.98
CA PRO A 64 -7.00 -0.06 -5.61
C PRO A 64 -7.19 1.45 -5.39
N SER A 65 -7.44 2.19 -6.47
CA SER A 65 -7.84 3.59 -6.37
C SER A 65 -9.30 3.62 -5.97
N ILE A 66 -9.54 3.80 -4.68
CA ILE A 66 -10.87 3.94 -4.12
C ILE A 66 -11.34 5.36 -4.48
N GLY A 67 -12.05 5.47 -5.60
CA GLY A 67 -12.61 6.72 -6.09
C GLY A 67 -13.80 7.15 -5.21
N GLY A 68 -13.52 7.75 -4.05
CA GLY A 68 -14.55 8.17 -3.12
C GLY A 68 -13.99 9.04 -2.01
N ARG A 69 -13.71 10.30 -2.35
CA ARG A 69 -13.03 11.30 -1.51
C ARG A 69 -11.61 10.86 -1.10
N ALA A 70 -10.70 11.82 -1.12
CA ALA A 70 -9.40 11.68 -0.49
C ALA A 70 -9.61 11.54 1.04
N TYR A 71 -10.10 10.39 1.49
CA TYR A 71 -10.13 10.06 2.89
C TYR A 71 -8.73 9.52 3.21
N GLU A 72 -7.91 10.45 3.71
CA GLU A 72 -6.90 10.16 4.71
C GLU A 72 -5.56 9.59 4.23
N THR A 73 -4.87 10.34 3.36
CA THR A 73 -3.40 10.49 3.52
C THR A 73 -3.01 11.10 4.87
N ASP A 74 -3.99 11.53 5.68
CA ASP A 74 -3.85 11.99 7.06
C ASP A 74 -3.65 10.83 8.06
N ASN A 75 -4.23 9.64 7.82
CA ASN A 75 -4.19 8.54 8.81
C ASN A 75 -2.96 7.62 8.64
N LEU A 76 -2.39 7.50 7.43
CA LEU A 76 -1.20 6.67 7.22
C LEU A 76 0.10 7.29 7.80
N PHE A 77 0.06 8.56 8.22
CA PHE A 77 1.17 9.25 8.91
C PHE A 77 0.97 9.35 10.43
N GLN A 78 -0.12 8.81 11.00
CA GLN A 78 -0.34 8.81 12.45
C GLN A 78 0.40 7.68 13.21
N LEU A 79 1.50 7.14 12.67
CA LEU A 79 2.40 6.26 13.41
C LEU A 79 3.80 6.87 13.63
N GLU A 80 3.88 8.19 13.74
CA GLU A 80 5.03 8.89 14.32
C GLU A 80 4.71 9.45 15.73
N GLU A 81 4.08 8.69 16.63
CA GLU A 81 4.11 9.00 18.08
C GLU A 81 3.94 7.74 18.96
N VAL A 82 4.87 6.80 18.86
CA VAL A 82 5.23 5.92 20.01
C VAL A 82 6.74 5.69 20.03
N GLY A 83 7.49 6.80 20.16
CA GLY A 83 8.94 6.81 19.98
C GLY A 83 9.70 7.68 20.99
N GLY A 84 9.22 7.79 22.23
CA GLY A 84 10.04 8.11 23.41
C GLY A 84 10.38 9.58 23.67
N HIS A 85 9.65 10.24 24.57
CA HIS A 85 10.06 10.57 25.95
C HIS A 85 8.92 11.31 26.65
#